data_AF-A0A7C1JRV0-F1
#
_entry.id   AF-A0A7C1JRV0-F1
#
_cell.length_a   1.000
_cell.length_b   1.000
_cell.length_c   1.000
_cell.angle_alpha   90.00
_cell.angle_beta   90.00
_cell.angle_gamma   90.00
#
_symmetry.space_group_name_H-M   'P 1'
#
loop_
_entity.id
_entity.type
_entity.pdbx_description
1 polymer ?
#
loop_
_entity_poly.entity_id
_entity_poly.type
_entity_poly.pdbx_seq_one_letter_code
_entity_poly.pdbx_strand_id
1 'polypeptide(L)'
;MKTETRQKAVNLLKDFVTRLTQVEYSVEELQRAYPSFIALHHDKGPEAYLAFAYNPFIGREAYSHPFTAQIMDLEAEVLIGEEFWDKLGGEGTYQQLLDVIEEVKQETAKS
;
A
#
# COMPACT_ATOMS: atom_id res chain seq x y z
N MET A 1 22.00 -29.56 -4.79
CA MET A 1 21.31 -29.02 -6.00
C MET A 1 22.35 -28.62 -7.03
N LYS A 2 22.16 -28.93 -8.32
CA LYS A 2 23.08 -28.50 -9.39
C LYS A 2 23.03 -26.97 -9.55
N THR A 3 24.16 -26.34 -9.85
CA THR A 3 24.30 -24.86 -9.95
C THR A 3 23.28 -24.26 -10.93
N GLU A 4 23.03 -24.94 -12.04
CA GLU A 4 22.04 -24.53 -13.05
C GLU A 4 20.60 -24.49 -12.51
N THR A 5 20.22 -25.52 -11.74
CA THR A 5 18.90 -25.60 -11.09
C THR A 5 18.73 -24.49 -10.06
N ARG A 6 19.79 -24.15 -9.31
CA ARG A 6 19.80 -23.03 -8.37
C ARG A 6 19.55 -21.71 -9.10
N GLN A 7 20.23 -21.49 -10.23
CA GLN A 7 20.10 -20.25 -10.99
C GLN A 7 18.70 -20.07 -11.59
N LYS A 8 18.10 -21.16 -12.09
CA LYS A 8 16.72 -21.15 -12.58
C LYS A 8 15.72 -20.79 -11.48
N ALA A 9 15.88 -21.35 -10.28
CA ALA A 9 15.04 -21.01 -9.14
C ALA A 9 15.18 -19.54 -8.72
N VAL A 10 16.41 -19.02 -8.69
CA VAL A 10 16.68 -17.61 -8.37
C VAL A 10 16.05 -16.66 -9.40
N ASN A 11 16.18 -16.95 -10.69
CA ASN A 11 15.59 -16.12 -11.74
C ASN A 11 14.06 -16.13 -11.66
N LEU A 12 13.46 -17.31 -11.46
CA LEU A 12 12.01 -17.44 -11.32
C LEU A 12 11.46 -16.65 -10.12
N LEU A 13 12.16 -16.69 -8.99
CA LEU A 13 11.81 -15.90 -7.81
C LEU A 13 11.97 -14.39 -8.06
N LYS A 14 13.04 -13.96 -8.74
CA LYS A 14 13.23 -12.55 -9.12
C LYS A 14 12.12 -12.06 -10.05
N ASP A 15 11.75 -12.85 -11.04
CA ASP A 15 10.69 -12.49 -11.99
C ASP A 15 9.31 -12.47 -11.32
N PHE A 16 9.09 -13.36 -10.34
CA PHE A 16 7.88 -13.34 -9.53
C PHE A 16 7.80 -12.07 -8.67
N VAL A 17 8.86 -11.76 -7.91
CA VAL A 17 8.90 -10.57 -7.06
C VAL A 17 8.78 -9.29 -7.90
N THR A 18 9.52 -9.20 -9.01
CA THR A 18 9.48 -8.02 -9.89
C THR A 18 8.07 -7.76 -10.43
N ARG A 19 7.33 -8.81 -10.80
CA ARG A 19 5.94 -8.67 -11.25
C ARG A 19 5.00 -8.23 -10.14
N LEU A 20 5.23 -8.65 -8.90
CA LEU A 20 4.41 -8.23 -7.75
C LEU A 20 4.71 -6.79 -7.32
N THR A 21 5.92 -6.29 -7.57
CA THR A 21 6.37 -4.97 -7.12
C THR A 21 6.41 -3.92 -8.23
N GLN A 22 6.06 -4.27 -9.47
CA GLN A 22 5.98 -3.31 -10.56
C GLN A 22 4.78 -2.39 -10.36
N VAL A 23 5.06 -1.14 -10.04
CA VAL A 23 4.08 -0.07 -10.06
C VAL A 23 4.04 0.48 -11.49
N GLU A 24 2.85 0.52 -12.10
CA GLU A 24 2.67 0.98 -13.50
C GLU A 24 3.03 2.45 -13.73
N TYR A 25 3.14 3.23 -12.65
CA TYR A 25 3.34 4.69 -12.69
C TYR A 25 4.59 5.10 -11.92
N SER A 26 5.33 6.06 -12.46
CA SER A 26 6.42 6.73 -11.75
C SER A 26 5.86 7.60 -10.62
N VAL A 27 6.69 7.91 -9.63
CA VAL A 27 6.23 8.80 -8.56
C VAL A 27 5.97 10.20 -9.09
N GLU A 28 6.72 10.71 -10.07
CA GLU A 28 6.42 12.00 -10.70
C GLU A 28 5.07 12.00 -11.44
N GLU A 29 4.68 10.88 -12.05
CA GLU A 29 3.38 10.74 -12.72
C GLU A 29 2.23 10.81 -11.71
N LEU A 30 2.37 10.10 -10.59
CA LEU A 30 1.39 10.16 -9.49
C LEU A 30 1.31 11.57 -8.88
N GLN A 31 2.46 12.24 -8.72
CA GLN A 31 2.53 13.61 -8.23
C GLN A 31 1.88 14.63 -9.16
N ARG A 32 1.92 14.44 -10.49
CA ARG A 32 1.19 15.29 -11.43
C ARG A 32 -0.31 14.98 -11.46
N ALA A 33 -0.67 13.71 -11.32
CA ALA A 33 -2.06 13.29 -11.34
C ALA A 33 -2.83 13.86 -10.15
N TYR A 34 -2.21 13.93 -8.97
CA TYR A 34 -2.86 14.35 -7.73
C TYR A 34 -3.47 15.77 -7.79
N PRO A 35 -2.72 16.86 -8.08
CA PRO A 35 -3.31 18.20 -8.19
C PRO A 35 -4.30 18.31 -9.35
N SER A 36 -4.04 17.59 -10.44
CA SER A 36 -4.90 17.60 -11.63
C SER A 36 -6.27 17.00 -11.33
N PHE A 37 -6.32 15.90 -10.58
CA PHE A 37 -7.57 15.27 -10.15
C PHE A 37 -8.40 16.20 -9.27
N ILE A 38 -7.77 16.81 -8.25
CA ILE A 38 -8.43 17.75 -7.35
C ILE A 38 -8.98 18.97 -8.12
N ALA A 39 -8.19 19.54 -9.03
CA ALA A 39 -8.61 20.69 -9.82
C ALA A 39 -9.76 20.36 -10.78
N LEU A 40 -9.71 19.21 -11.47
CA LEU A 40 -10.72 18.79 -12.43
C LEU A 40 -12.06 18.44 -11.79
N HIS A 41 -12.06 18.04 -10.53
CA HIS A 41 -13.26 17.60 -9.81
C HIS A 41 -13.66 18.54 -8.67
N HIS A 42 -13.09 19.75 -8.59
CA HIS A 42 -13.28 20.67 -7.46
C HIS A 42 -14.75 20.93 -7.11
N ASP A 43 -15.65 20.87 -8.09
CA ASP A 43 -17.10 21.05 -7.95
C ASP A 43 -17.76 19.97 -7.06
N LYS A 44 -17.07 18.84 -6.85
CA LYS A 44 -17.56 17.70 -6.07
C LYS A 44 -16.91 17.57 -4.71
N GLY A 45 -16.02 18.49 -4.33
CA GLY A 45 -15.22 18.40 -3.10
C GLY A 45 -14.42 17.09 -3.03
N PRO A 46 -13.58 16.78 -4.03
CA PRO A 46 -12.89 15.51 -4.12
C PRO A 46 -11.79 15.46 -3.05
N GLU A 47 -11.58 14.29 -2.48
CA GLU A 47 -10.42 14.00 -1.65
C GLU A 47 -9.53 13.01 -2.38
N ALA A 48 -8.22 13.21 -2.29
CA ALA A 48 -7.24 12.29 -2.85
C ALA A 48 -6.19 11.98 -1.78
N TYR A 49 -5.73 10.74 -1.76
CA TYR A 49 -4.81 10.25 -0.74
C TYR A 49 -3.76 9.35 -1.38
N LEU A 50 -2.53 9.41 -0.86
CA LEU A 50 -1.57 8.32 -1.02
C LEU A 50 -1.81 7.33 0.12
N ALA A 51 -2.24 6.11 -0.20
CA ALA A 51 -2.59 5.13 0.81
C ALA A 51 -1.71 3.89 0.77
N PHE A 52 -1.31 3.42 1.95
CA PHE A 52 -0.63 2.15 2.13
C PHE A 52 -1.53 1.20 2.91
N ALA A 53 -1.87 0.06 2.32
CA ALA A 53 -2.77 -0.92 2.94
C ALA A 53 -2.22 -1.56 4.24
N TYR A 54 -0.92 -1.42 4.50
CA TYR A 54 -0.26 -1.84 5.74
C TYR A 54 0.94 -0.93 6.03
N ASN A 55 1.30 -0.81 7.32
CA ASN A 55 2.55 -0.16 7.73
C ASN A 55 3.65 -1.22 7.94
N PRO A 56 4.71 -1.25 7.12
CA PRO A 56 5.86 -2.13 7.37
C PRO A 56 6.74 -1.67 8.54
N PHE A 57 6.54 -0.45 9.07
CA PHE A 57 7.33 0.14 10.13
C PHE A 57 6.65 0.02 11.51
N ILE A 58 7.43 0.14 12.58
CA ILE A 58 6.93 0.10 13.98
C ILE A 58 6.31 1.46 14.31
N GLY A 59 5.05 1.66 13.90
CA GLY A 59 4.29 2.87 14.16
C GLY A 59 4.28 3.88 12.99
N ARG A 60 3.27 4.76 12.98
CA ARG A 60 3.09 5.80 11.95
C ARG A 60 4.24 6.80 11.95
N GLU A 61 4.73 7.12 13.15
CA GLU A 61 5.87 8.00 13.42
C GLU A 61 7.17 7.51 12.78
N ALA A 62 7.29 6.21 12.50
CA ALA A 62 8.43 5.64 11.82
C ALA A 62 8.36 5.81 10.29
N TYR A 63 7.20 6.22 9.74
CA TYR A 63 7.06 6.59 8.34
C TYR A 63 7.58 8.02 8.11
N SER A 64 8.89 8.13 7.85
CA SER A 64 9.55 9.43 7.58
C SER A 64 10.18 9.46 6.19
N HIS A 65 9.41 9.13 5.13
CA HIS A 65 9.93 9.14 3.76
C HIS A 65 10.19 10.58 3.28
N PRO A 66 11.46 11.00 3.12
CA PRO A 66 11.78 12.41 2.87
C PRO A 66 11.22 12.92 1.53
N PHE A 67 11.08 12.03 0.56
CA PHE A 67 10.54 12.36 -0.76
C PHE A 67 9.03 12.60 -0.72
N THR A 68 8.28 11.75 -0.01
CA THR A 68 6.83 11.92 0.17
C THR A 68 6.53 13.22 0.92
N ALA A 69 7.30 13.52 1.97
CA ALA A 69 7.13 14.72 2.81
C ALA A 69 7.36 16.06 2.07
N GLN A 70 8.07 16.05 0.94
CA GLN A 70 8.32 17.27 0.17
C GLN A 70 7.12 17.67 -0.69
N ILE A 71 6.19 16.75 -0.93
CA ILE A 71 5.22 16.86 -2.03
C ILE A 71 3.79 16.59 -1.55
N MET A 72 3.64 15.96 -0.38
CA MET A 72 2.36 15.72 0.27
C MET A 72 2.42 16.11 1.74
N ASP A 73 1.28 16.54 2.28
CA ASP A 73 1.09 16.63 3.73
C ASP A 73 0.95 15.20 4.27
N LEU A 74 1.98 14.72 4.96
CA LEU A 74 1.98 13.35 5.51
C LEU A 74 0.85 13.13 6.51
N GLU A 75 0.38 14.17 7.19
CA GLU A 75 -0.71 14.06 8.17
C GLU A 75 -2.08 14.08 7.52
N ALA A 76 -2.28 14.93 6.52
CA ALA A 76 -3.58 15.12 5.91
C ALA A 76 -3.84 14.26 4.66
N GLU A 77 -2.79 13.87 3.93
CA GLU A 77 -2.91 13.29 2.57
C GLU A 77 -2.32 11.87 2.46
N VAL A 78 -1.70 11.35 3.53
CA VAL A 78 -1.14 9.99 3.57
C VAL A 78 -1.84 9.12 4.61
N LEU A 79 -2.48 8.05 4.13
CA LEU A 79 -3.22 7.09 4.97
C LEU A 79 -2.45 5.77 5.05
N ILE A 80 -2.26 5.25 6.27
CA ILE A 80 -1.47 4.03 6.48
C ILE A 80 -2.26 3.03 7.34
N GLY A 81 -2.41 1.80 6.85
CA GLY A 81 -3.02 0.71 7.61
C GLY A 81 -4.44 1.07 8.05
N GLU A 82 -4.62 1.22 9.36
CA GLU A 82 -5.91 1.54 9.98
C GLU A 82 -6.58 2.77 9.36
N GLU A 83 -5.85 3.87 9.16
CA GLU A 83 -6.40 5.11 8.62
C GLU A 83 -6.97 4.92 7.21
N PHE A 84 -6.32 4.07 6.40
CA PHE A 84 -6.79 3.78 5.05
C PHE A 84 -8.06 2.92 5.08
N TRP A 85 -8.04 1.84 5.85
CA TRP A 85 -9.17 0.92 5.90
C TRP A 85 -10.38 1.52 6.59
N ASP A 86 -10.18 2.32 7.64
CA ASP A 86 -11.26 3.00 8.35
C ASP A 86 -11.81 4.17 7.55
N LYS A 87 -10.99 4.85 6.73
CA LYS A 87 -11.49 5.85 5.77
C LYS A 87 -12.43 5.21 4.73
N LEU A 88 -12.15 3.98 4.30
CA LEU A 88 -12.95 3.27 3.30
C LEU A 88 -14.22 2.62 3.88
N GLY A 89 -14.11 1.98 5.05
CA GLY A 89 -15.19 1.16 5.61
C GLY A 89 -15.85 1.72 6.87
N GLY A 90 -15.31 2.79 7.45
CA GLY A 90 -15.70 3.33 8.75
C GLY A 90 -14.83 2.83 9.90
N GLU A 91 -14.97 3.46 11.07
CA GLU A 91 -14.19 3.16 12.28
C GLU A 91 -14.22 1.67 12.65
N GLY A 92 -13.05 1.09 12.91
CA GLY A 92 -12.88 -0.31 13.29
C GLY A 92 -12.90 -1.31 12.13
N THR A 93 -12.96 -0.85 10.88
CA THR A 93 -12.89 -1.71 9.69
C THR A 93 -11.57 -2.47 9.65
N TYR A 94 -10.47 -1.80 9.97
CA TYR A 94 -9.16 -2.44 9.98
C TYR A 94 -9.10 -3.65 10.92
N GLN A 95 -9.61 -3.49 12.14
CA GLN A 95 -9.63 -4.57 13.12
C GLN A 95 -10.51 -5.73 12.67
N GLN A 96 -11.69 -5.44 12.10
CA GLN A 96 -12.57 -6.48 11.55
C GLN A 96 -11.88 -7.28 10.43
N LEU A 97 -11.11 -6.61 9.56
CA LEU A 97 -10.32 -7.29 8.53
C LEU A 97 -9.25 -8.20 9.12
N LEU A 98 -8.56 -7.77 10.18
CA LEU A 98 -7.58 -8.61 10.87
C LEU A 98 -8.23 -9.85 11.50
N ASP A 99 -9.40 -9.68 12.12
CA ASP A 99 -10.15 -10.78 12.72
C ASP A 99 -10.55 -11.82 11.66
N VAL A 100 -11.09 -11.37 10.52
CA VAL A 100 -11.43 -12.24 9.37
C VAL A 100 -10.20 -12.99 8.85
N ILE A 101 -9.05 -12.32 8.72
CA ILE A 101 -7.81 -12.97 8.27
C ILE A 101 -7.38 -14.07 9.25
N GLU A 102 -7.49 -13.83 10.56
CA GLU A 102 -7.15 -14.82 11.57
C GLU A 102 -8.13 -16.01 11.57
N GLU A 103 -9.43 -15.76 11.39
CA GLU A 103 -10.44 -16.81 11.22
C GLU A 103 -10.11 -17.72 10.03
N VAL A 104 -9.87 -17.13 8.85
CA VAL A 104 -9.51 -17.88 7.62
C VAL A 104 -8.24 -18.69 7.81
N LYS A 105 -7.23 -18.13 8.50
CA LYS A 105 -5.98 -18.83 8.80
C LYS A 105 -6.22 -20.05 9.68
N GLN A 106 -7.09 -19.95 10.69
CA GLN A 106 -7.42 -21.07 11.58
C GLN A 106 -8.20 -22.19 10.88
N GLU A 107 -9.08 -21.84 9.92
CA GLU A 107 -9.80 -22.82 9.11
C GLU A 107 -8.86 -23.56 8.15
N THR A 108 -7.96 -22.82 7.49
CA THR A 108 -7.03 -23.37 6.50
C THR A 108 -5.96 -24.24 7.15
N ALA A 109 -5.54 -23.92 8.39
CA ALA A 109 -4.58 -24.74 9.14
C ALA A 109 -5.14 -26.09 9.63
N LYS A 110 -6.46 -26.30 9.55
CA LYS A 110 -7.15 -27.54 9.94
C LYS A 110 -7.47 -28.46 8.75
N SER A 111 -7.26 -27.99 7.52
CA SER A 111 -7.38 -28.79 6.26
C SER A 111 -6.05 -29.42 5.87
#